data_AF-A0A5J6Q8M8-F1
#
_entry.id   AF-A0A5J6Q8M8-F1
#
_cell.length_a   1.000
_cell.length_b   1.000
_cell.length_c   1.000
_cell.angle_alpha   90.00
_cell.angle_beta   90.00
_cell.angle_gamma   90.00
#
_symmetry.space_group_name_H-M   'P 1'
#
loop_
_entity.id
_entity.type
_entity.pdbx_description
1 polymer ?
#
loop_
_entity_poly.entity_id
_entity_poly.type
_entity_poly.pdbx_seq_one_letter_code
_entity_poly.pdbx_strand_id
1 'polypeptide(L)' 'MCLATPGRIVSIEISPPEGVAAAEADADLWRRAQVDFGGVRQPVSLACLPQARIGDAVLVHVGVALSIVEEDPAP' A
#
# COMPACT_ATOMS: atom_id res chain seq x y z
N MET A 1 -2.32 -11.71 -10.08
CA MET A 1 -3.49 -10.86 -10.39
C MET A 1 -2.96 -9.47 -10.71
N CYS A 2 -3.17 -8.98 -11.93
CA CYS A 2 -2.86 -7.60 -12.30
C CYS A 2 -4.19 -6.86 -12.47
N LEU A 3 -4.48 -5.91 -11.59
CA LEU A 3 -5.60 -4.97 -11.74
C LEU A 3 -5.05 -3.76 -12.49
N ALA A 4 -5.63 -3.46 -13.66
CA ALA A 4 -5.22 -2.34 -14.50
C ALA A 4 -5.67 -0.98 -13.93
N THR A 5 -6.56 -1.00 -12.94
CA THR A 5 -7.04 0.19 -12.23
C THR A 5 -6.21 0.46 -10.99
N PRO A 6 -5.83 1.72 -10.74
CA PRO A 6 -5.29 2.14 -9.45
C PRO A 6 -6.24 1.75 -8.31
N GLY A 7 -5.67 1.31 -7.19
CA GLY A 7 -6.43 1.00 -5.99
C GLY A 7 -6.27 2.11 -4.94
N ARG A 8 -7.32 2.39 -4.18
CA ARG A 8 -7.31 3.42 -3.13
C ARG A 8 -6.95 2.83 -1.78
N ILE A 9 -6.01 3.45 -1.07
CA ILE A 9 -5.65 3.02 0.29
C ILE A 9 -6.80 3.35 1.25
N VAL A 10 -7.33 2.34 1.95
CA VAL A 10 -8.42 2.51 2.93
C VAL A 10 -7.97 2.32 4.38
N SER A 11 -6.86 1.62 4.61
CA SER A 11 -6.23 1.48 5.94
C SER A 11 -4.74 1.19 5.81
N ILE A 12 -3.95 1.55 6.82
CA ILE A 12 -2.50 1.28 6.88
C ILE A 12 -2.17 0.72 8.27
N GLU A 13 -1.39 -0.36 8.29
CA GLU A 13 -0.96 -1.07 9.49
C GLU A 13 0.55 -1.37 9.38
N ILE A 14 1.23 -1.38 10.54
CA ILE A 14 2.66 -1.72 10.63
C ILE A 14 2.78 -2.92 11.56
N SER A 15 3.23 -4.05 11.00
CA SER A 15 3.32 -5.31 11.74
C SER A 15 4.71 -5.91 11.57
N PRO A 16 5.69 -5.53 12.41
CA PRO A 16 7.01 -6.13 12.39
C PRO A 16 6.94 -7.61 12.86
N PRO A 17 7.84 -8.49 12.37
CA PRO A 17 7.87 -9.88 12.80
C PRO A 17 8.19 -10.00 14.30
N GLU A 18 7.69 -11.07 14.91
CA GLU A 18 7.97 -11.37 16.32
C GLU A 18 9.48 -11.60 16.50
N GLY A 19 10.09 -10.90 17.47
CA GLY A 19 11.52 -11.04 17.80
C GLY A 19 12.45 -10.01 17.17
N VAL A 20 11.98 -9.09 16.31
CA VAL A 20 12.74 -7.89 15.96
C VAL A 20 12.29 -6.70 16.81
N ALA A 21 13.22 -6.08 17.53
CA ALA A 21 12.92 -4.86 18.27
C ALA A 21 12.50 -3.77 17.28
N ALA A 22 11.38 -3.09 17.53
CA ALA A 22 10.87 -2.01 16.67
C ALA A 22 11.86 -0.85 16.45
N ALA A 23 12.93 -0.78 17.25
CA ALA A 23 14.03 0.18 17.12
C ALA A 23 15.11 -0.22 16.11
N GLU A 24 15.23 -1.51 15.77
CA GLU A 24 16.24 -2.07 14.84
C GLU A 24 15.63 -2.45 13.49
N ALA A 25 14.29 -2.55 13.43
CA ALA A 25 13.56 -2.83 12.21
C ALA A 25 13.24 -1.51 11.48
N ASP A 26 13.64 -1.41 10.22
CA ASP A 26 13.14 -0.38 9.31
C ASP A 26 11.61 -0.53 9.22
N ALA A 27 10.88 0.33 9.93
CA ALA A 27 9.43 0.21 10.12
C ALA A 27 8.67 0.30 8.79
N ASP A 28 9.28 0.91 7.78
CA ASP A 28 8.71 1.05 6.45
C ASP A 28 8.64 -0.28 5.70
N LEU A 29 9.58 -1.19 5.91
CA LEU A 29 9.53 -2.56 5.33
C LEU A 29 8.30 -3.35 5.76
N TRP A 30 7.73 -3.02 6.93
CA TRP A 30 6.60 -3.72 7.52
C TRP A 30 5.28 -2.97 7.38
N ARG A 31 5.26 -1.86 6.62
CA ARG A 31 4.03 -1.15 6.28
C ARG A 31 3.20 -1.95 5.28
N ARG A 32 1.98 -2.26 5.69
CA ARG A 32 0.93 -2.85 4.85
C ARG A 32 -0.27 -1.93 4.79
N ALA A 33 -0.96 -1.98 3.66
CA ALA A 33 -2.21 -1.29 3.45
C ALA A 33 -3.31 -2.25 3.00
N GLN A 34 -4.53 -1.95 3.42
CA GLN A 34 -5.72 -2.48 2.76
C GLN A 34 -6.03 -1.52 1.60
N VAL A 35 -6.04 -2.03 0.37
CA VAL A 35 -6.28 -1.25 -0.84
C VAL A 35 -7.57 -1.73 -1.51
N ASP A 36 -8.45 -0.79 -1.82
CA ASP A 36 -9.72 -1.02 -2.51
C ASP A 36 -9.58 -0.79 -4.01
N PHE A 37 -9.86 -1.82 -4.80
CA PHE A 37 -9.86 -1.77 -6.25
C PHE A 37 -11.30 -1.84 -6.78
N GLY A 38 -12.08 -0.78 -6.55
CA GLY A 38 -13.47 -0.71 -7.01
C GLY A 38 -14.38 -1.73 -6.30
N GLY A 39 -14.21 -1.89 -4.98
CA GLY A 39 -14.99 -2.79 -4.13
C GLY A 39 -14.29 -4.09 -3.76
N VAL A 40 -13.16 -4.42 -4.40
CA VAL A 40 -12.32 -5.57 -4.02
C VAL A 40 -11.18 -5.09 -3.14
N ARG A 41 -11.17 -5.51 -1.88
CA ARG A 41 -10.13 -5.12 -0.91
C ARG A 41 -9.02 -6.16 -0.84
N GLN A 42 -7.77 -5.72 -1.01
CA GLN A 42 -6.61 -6.60 -0.97
C GLN A 42 -5.50 -6.02 -0.08
N PRO A 43 -4.76 -6.87 0.65
CA PRO A 43 -3.58 -6.44 1.39
C PRO A 43 -2.43 -6.16 0.42
N VAL A 44 -1.75 -5.03 0.60
CA VAL A 44 -0.67 -4.55 -0.26
C VAL A 44 0.50 -4.07 0.61
N SER A 45 1.72 -4.41 0.24
CA SER A 45 2.93 -3.88 0.88
C SER A 45 3.19 -2.45 0.41
N LEU A 46 3.46 -1.54 1.36
CA LEU A 46 3.88 -0.16 1.11
C LEU A 46 5.38 0.04 1.33
N ALA A 47 6.18 -1.04 1.40
CA ALA A 47 7.62 -0.95 1.65
C ALA A 47 8.36 -0.02 0.67
N CYS A 48 7.87 0.11 -0.56
CA CYS A 48 8.45 1.00 -1.57
C CYS A 48 7.86 2.43 -1.56
N LEU A 49 6.82 2.67 -0.76
CA LEU A 49 6.08 3.94 -0.69
C LEU A 49 5.80 4.33 0.78
N PRO A 50 6.83 4.59 1.60
CA PRO A 50 6.64 5.02 3.00
C PRO A 50 5.87 6.33 3.15
N GLN A 51 5.81 7.14 2.10
CA GLN A 51 5.07 8.40 2.06
C GLN A 51 3.57 8.22 1.77
N ALA A 52 3.12 7.03 1.36
CA ALA A 52 1.71 6.78 1.02
C ALA A 52 0.79 6.90 2.23
N ARG A 53 -0.39 7.46 2.01
CA ARG A 53 -1.40 7.80 3.03
C ARG A 53 -2.75 7.21 2.67
N ILE A 54 -3.62 7.13 3.68
CA ILE A 54 -5.02 6.76 3.46
C ILE A 54 -5.65 7.77 2.49
N GLY A 55 -6.31 7.26 1.46
CA GLY A 55 -6.91 8.04 0.40
C GLY A 55 -6.04 8.18 -0.86
N ASP A 56 -4.75 7.85 -0.82
CA ASP A 56 -3.92 7.84 -2.02
C ASP A 56 -4.32 6.70 -2.95
N ALA A 57 -4.28 6.95 -4.25
CA ALA A 57 -4.40 5.91 -5.27
C ALA A 57 -3.01 5.36 -5.62
N VAL A 58 -2.89 4.03 -5.67
CA VAL A 58 -1.61 3.36 -5.89
C VAL A 58 -1.70 2.33 -7.01
N LEU A 59 -0.62 2.25 -7.79
CA LEU A 59 -0.38 1.15 -8.71
C LEU A 59 0.30 0.00 -7.98
N VAL A 60 -0.25 -1.20 -8.14
CA VAL A 60 0.19 -2.40 -7.43
C VAL A 60 0.64 -3.47 -8.40
N HIS A 61 1.82 -4.02 -8.16
CA HIS A 61 2.36 -5.16 -8.91
C HIS A 61 2.66 -6.29 -7.93
N VAL A 62 1.99 -7.44 -8.12
CA VAL A 62 2.21 -8.66 -7.32
C VAL A 62 2.11 -8.41 -5.79
N GLY A 63 1.18 -7.54 -5.38
CA GLY A 63 0.93 -7.23 -3.96
C GLY A 63 1.87 -6.18 -3.35
N VAL A 64 2.67 -5.49 -4.16
CA VAL A 64 3.51 -4.37 -3.71
C VAL A 64 3.08 -3.09 -4.43
N ALA A 65 2.85 -2.03 -3.67
CA ALA A 65 2.58 -0.71 -4.25
C ALA A 65 3.90 -0.11 -4.75
N LEU A 66 3.92 0.28 -6.03
CA LEU A 66 5.13 0.77 -6.70
C LEU A 66 5.11 2.29 -6.91
N SER A 67 3.94 2.86 -7.15
CA SER A 67 3.77 4.30 -7.36
C SER A 67 2.44 4.80 -6.80
N ILE A 68 2.46 6.01 -6.24
CA ILE A 68 1.26 6.81 -6.01
C ILE A 68 0.90 7.47 -7.34
N VAL A 69 -0.37 7.43 -7.71
CA VAL A 69 -0.90 8.09 -8.90
C VAL A 69 -2.00 9.04 -8.49
N GLU A 70 -2.11 10.16 -9.21
CA GLU A 70 -3.29 10.99 -9.11
C GLU A 70 -4.44 10.25 -9.82
N GLU A 71 -5.62 10.20 -9.18
CA GLU A 71 -6.82 9.76 -9.86
C GLU A 71 -7.04 10.76 -11.00
N ASP A 72 -6.79 10.34 -12.25
CA ASP A 72 -6.97 11.19 -13.43
C ASP A 72 -8.35 11.85 -13.33
N PRO A 73 -8.45 13.19 -13.22
CA PRO A 73 -9.73 13.85 -13.32
C PRO A 73 -10.14 13.70 -14.79
N ALA A 74 -10.81 12.59 -15.09
CA ALA A 74 -11.28 12.30 -16.43
C ALA A 74 -11.97 13.56 -17.00
N PRO A 75 -11.60 14.01 -18.21
CA PRO A 75 -12.21 15.20 -18.83
C PRO A 75 -13.68 14.97 -19.22
#